data_AF-A0AB35UUX2-F1
#
_entry.id   AF-A0AB35UUX2-F1
#
_cell.length_a   1.000
_cell.length_b   1.000
_cell.length_c   1.000
_cell.angle_alpha   90.00
_cell.angle_beta   90.00
_cell.angle_gamma   90.00
#
_symmetry.space_group_name_H-M   'P 1'
#
loop_
_entity.id
_entity.type
_entity.pdbx_description
1 polymer ?
#
loop_
_entity_poly.entity_id
_entity_poly.type
_entity_poly.pdbx_seq_one_letter_code
_entity_poly.pdbx_strand_id
1 'polypeptide(L)'
;MSKMIDLFEQNLVQNFSQFFFSKADSIENELHQNIQNTSENDLKSIIANFFAQPQAQETAIALDLQQNEIQALLAGEALTQTHLESTAKIVAYYLAMETDAFSKVEVFDSLKDYPM
;
A
#
# COMPACT_ATOMS: atom_id res chain seq x y z
N MET A 1 15.97 -0.19 8.36
CA MET A 1 15.66 0.40 7.05
C MET A 1 15.77 -0.70 6.00
N SER A 2 14.76 -0.78 5.12
CA SER A 2 14.69 -1.60 3.90
C SER A 2 14.63 -3.12 4.10
N LYS A 3 13.44 -3.64 4.42
CA LYS A 3 13.09 -5.03 4.08
C LYS A 3 12.09 -5.12 2.93
N MET A 4 11.26 -4.09 2.70
CA MET A 4 10.29 -4.10 1.60
C MET A 4 10.93 -3.83 0.23
N ILE A 5 11.98 -3.00 0.18
CA ILE A 5 12.79 -2.78 -1.04
C ILE A 5 13.50 -4.06 -1.53
N ASP A 6 13.76 -5.02 -0.63
CA ASP A 6 14.33 -6.32 -1.01
C ASP A 6 13.26 -7.29 -1.54
N LEU A 7 12.00 -7.08 -1.12
CA LEU A 7 10.86 -7.94 -1.48
C LEU A 7 10.16 -7.51 -2.76
N PHE A 8 10.18 -6.21 -3.07
CA PHE A 8 9.58 -5.63 -4.26
C PHE A 8 10.66 -5.17 -5.23
N GLU A 9 10.41 -5.31 -6.55
CA GLU A 9 11.39 -4.93 -7.55
C GLU A 9 11.84 -3.47 -7.37
N GLN A 10 13.16 -3.23 -7.39
CA GLN A 10 13.75 -1.90 -7.22
C GLN A 10 13.16 -0.87 -8.21
N ASN A 11 12.74 -1.33 -9.38
CA ASN A 11 12.08 -0.51 -10.40
C ASN A 11 10.71 -0.01 -9.93
N LEU A 12 9.88 -0.88 -9.34
CA LEU A 12 8.59 -0.50 -8.77
C LEU A 12 8.78 0.54 -7.67
N VAL A 13 9.70 0.30 -6.74
CA VAL A 13 9.97 1.23 -5.63
C VAL A 13 10.46 2.58 -6.13
N GLN A 14 11.47 2.62 -7.00
CA GLN A 14 12.04 3.90 -7.45
C GLN A 14 11.06 4.73 -8.27
N ASN A 15 10.21 4.08 -9.05
CA ASN A 15 9.25 4.78 -9.89
C ASN A 15 7.88 4.98 -9.23
N PHE A 16 7.66 4.40 -8.04
CA PHE A 16 6.38 4.44 -7.33
C PHE A 16 5.86 5.87 -7.19
N SER A 17 6.65 6.75 -6.57
CA SER A 17 6.26 8.14 -6.33
C SER A 17 5.99 8.95 -7.61
N GLN A 18 6.60 8.59 -8.74
CA GLN A 18 6.45 9.31 -10.00
C GLN A 18 5.19 8.85 -10.75
N PHE A 19 4.92 7.55 -10.75
CA PHE A 19 3.77 6.98 -11.44
C PHE A 19 2.50 7.00 -10.58
N PHE A 20 2.61 7.09 -9.25
CA PHE A 20 1.47 7.20 -8.32
C PHE A 20 0.53 8.34 -8.71
N PHE A 21 1.09 9.46 -9.22
CA PHE A 21 0.33 10.63 -9.64
C PHE A 21 0.03 10.69 -11.15
N SER A 22 0.76 9.93 -11.96
CA SER A 22 0.79 10.15 -13.43
C SER A 22 0.20 8.98 -14.23
N LYS A 23 0.25 7.75 -13.70
CA LYS A 23 -0.09 6.50 -14.39
C LYS A 23 -0.57 5.43 -13.42
N ALA A 24 -1.67 5.71 -12.71
CA ALA A 24 -2.23 4.82 -11.69
C ALA A 24 -2.46 3.38 -12.22
N ASP A 25 -3.09 3.23 -13.39
CA ASP A 25 -3.38 1.90 -13.98
C ASP A 25 -2.13 1.06 -14.29
N SER A 26 -1.02 1.69 -14.68
CA SER A 26 0.22 0.96 -14.99
C SER A 26 0.91 0.49 -13.72
N ILE A 27 0.93 1.34 -12.70
CA ILE A 27 1.49 0.98 -11.39
C ILE A 27 0.68 -0.11 -10.72
N GLU A 28 -0.64 -0.07 -10.84
CA GLU A 28 -1.53 -1.03 -10.20
C GLU A 28 -1.28 -2.44 -10.71
N ASN A 29 -1.16 -2.60 -12.03
CA ASN A 29 -0.81 -3.89 -12.63
C ASN A 29 0.57 -4.38 -12.21
N GLU A 30 1.60 -3.51 -12.21
CA GLU A 30 2.94 -3.89 -11.76
C GLU A 30 2.96 -4.28 -10.28
N LEU A 31 2.20 -3.57 -9.44
CA LEU A 31 2.04 -3.85 -8.02
C LEU A 31 1.35 -5.20 -7.80
N HIS A 32 0.23 -5.46 -8.49
CA HIS A 32 -0.47 -6.74 -8.41
C HIS A 32 0.40 -7.92 -8.83
N GLN A 33 1.15 -7.78 -9.93
CA GLN A 33 2.09 -8.80 -10.37
C GLN A 33 3.20 -9.02 -9.35
N ASN A 34 3.76 -7.95 -8.80
CA ASN A 34 4.78 -8.07 -7.76
C ASN A 34 4.24 -8.78 -6.51
N ILE A 35 3.05 -8.41 -6.03
CA ILE A 35 2.41 -9.07 -4.89
C ILE A 35 2.19 -10.56 -5.15
N GLN A 36 1.76 -10.93 -6.36
CA GLN A 36 1.58 -12.33 -6.75
C GLN A 36 2.91 -13.10 -6.83
N ASN A 37 4.01 -12.43 -7.15
CA ASN A 37 5.35 -13.02 -7.21
C ASN A 37 6.06 -13.05 -5.84
N THR A 38 5.62 -12.24 -4.87
CA THR A 38 6.12 -12.23 -3.50
C THR A 38 5.58 -13.44 -2.72
N SER A 39 6.42 -14.03 -1.87
CA SER A 39 5.99 -15.18 -1.08
C SER A 39 4.88 -14.79 -0.10
N GLU A 40 3.90 -15.68 0.11
CA GLU A 40 2.83 -15.43 1.09
C GLU A 40 3.38 -15.21 2.50
N ASN A 41 4.52 -15.80 2.86
CA ASN A 41 5.16 -15.58 4.16
C ASN A 41 5.69 -14.15 4.30
N ASP A 42 6.26 -13.60 3.23
CA ASP A 42 6.74 -12.22 3.22
C ASP A 42 5.56 -11.24 3.27
N LEU A 43 4.48 -11.52 2.52
CA LEU A 43 3.23 -10.73 2.59
C LEU A 43 2.60 -10.78 3.98
N LYS A 44 2.55 -11.95 4.61
CA LYS A 44 2.11 -12.08 6.02
C LYS A 44 2.96 -11.26 6.96
N SER A 45 4.28 -11.23 6.74
CA SER A 45 5.18 -10.40 7.55
C SER A 45 4.89 -8.91 7.34
N ILE A 46 4.68 -8.46 6.10
CA ILE A 46 4.32 -7.08 5.78
C ILE A 46 3.01 -6.69 6.47
N ILE A 47 1.98 -7.52 6.34
CA ILE A 47 0.66 -7.28 6.94
C ILE A 47 0.75 -7.28 8.47
N ALA A 48 1.47 -8.23 9.06
CA ALA A 48 1.67 -8.25 10.51
C ALA A 48 2.42 -7.01 11.00
N ASN A 49 3.43 -6.55 10.27
CA ASN A 49 4.14 -5.31 10.58
C ASN A 49 3.27 -4.07 10.41
N PHE A 50 2.34 -4.07 9.44
CA PHE A 50 1.34 -3.01 9.28
C PHE A 50 0.49 -2.90 10.53
N PHE A 51 -0.15 -4.01 10.91
CA PHE A 51 -1.07 -4.05 12.04
C PHE A 51 -0.40 -3.98 13.42
N ALA A 52 0.93 -4.10 13.49
CA ALA A 52 1.70 -3.81 14.69
C ALA A 52 1.83 -2.29 14.98
N GLN A 53 1.52 -1.42 14.01
CA GLN A 53 1.58 0.02 14.23
C GLN A 53 0.38 0.52 15.04
N PRO A 54 0.58 1.51 15.94
CA PRO A 54 -0.49 2.01 16.81
C PRO A 54 -1.67 2.62 16.04
N GLN A 55 -1.44 3.10 14.82
CA GLN A 55 -2.44 3.73 13.95
C GLN A 55 -2.92 2.80 12.82
N ALA A 56 -2.57 1.52 12.85
CA ALA A 56 -2.83 0.61 11.73
C ALA A 56 -4.31 0.45 11.43
N GLN A 57 -5.15 0.42 12.47
CA GLN A 57 -6.59 0.27 12.31
C GLN A 57 -7.23 1.52 11.71
N GLU A 58 -6.82 2.71 12.15
CA GLU A 58 -7.24 3.98 11.59
C GLU A 58 -6.77 4.13 10.13
N THR A 59 -5.54 3.72 9.86
CA THR A 59 -4.96 3.71 8.50
C THR A 59 -5.69 2.72 7.61
N ALA A 60 -6.01 1.52 8.10
CA ALA A 60 -6.75 0.53 7.33
C ALA A 60 -8.14 1.04 6.93
N ILE A 61 -8.84 1.69 7.86
CA ILE A 61 -10.13 2.33 7.58
C ILE A 61 -9.97 3.47 6.58
N ALA A 62 -8.93 4.29 6.70
CA ALA A 62 -8.61 5.35 5.75
C ALA A 62 -8.25 4.83 4.34
N LEU A 63 -7.72 3.61 4.26
CA LEU A 63 -7.47 2.87 3.01
C LEU A 63 -8.73 2.17 2.46
N ASP A 64 -9.89 2.40 3.05
CA ASP A 64 -11.16 1.78 2.65
C ASP A 64 -11.10 0.25 2.75
N LEU A 65 -10.51 -0.28 3.83
CA LEU A 65 -10.51 -1.70 4.15
C LEU A 65 -11.65 -2.03 5.12
N GLN A 66 -12.47 -3.02 4.80
CA GLN A 66 -13.54 -3.46 5.69
C GLN A 66 -12.99 -4.30 6.85
N GLN A 67 -13.68 -4.28 8.01
CA GLN A 67 -13.27 -5.09 9.17
C GLN A 67 -13.13 -6.59 8.85
N ASN A 68 -14.01 -7.14 8.02
CA ASN A 68 -13.92 -8.55 7.61
C ASN A 68 -12.66 -8.83 6.79
N GLU A 69 -12.25 -7.89 5.94
CA GLU A 69 -11.02 -8.00 5.16
C GLU A 69 -9.79 -7.87 6.04
N ILE A 70 -9.81 -6.94 7.00
CA ILE A 70 -8.73 -6.78 7.99
C ILE A 70 -8.48 -8.08 8.75
N GLN A 71 -9.54 -8.78 9.18
CA GLN A 71 -9.41 -10.06 9.87
C GLN A 71 -8.83 -11.16 8.96
N ALA A 72 -9.27 -11.23 7.70
CA ALA A 72 -8.75 -12.18 6.73
C ALA A 72 -7.26 -11.92 6.39
N LEU A 73 -6.87 -10.65 6.26
CA LEU A 73 -5.49 -10.23 6.07
C LEU A 73 -4.62 -10.61 7.26
N LEU A 74 -5.09 -10.37 8.49
CA LEU A 74 -4.40 -10.77 9.73
C LEU A 74 -4.24 -12.30 9.85
N ALA A 75 -5.23 -13.07 9.38
CA ALA A 75 -5.15 -14.52 9.29
C ALA A 75 -4.19 -14.98 8.18
N GLY A 76 -3.81 -14.08 7.26
CA GLY A 76 -2.97 -14.39 6.11
C GLY A 76 -3.68 -15.30 5.11
N GLU A 77 -5.00 -15.14 4.98
CA GLU A 77 -5.82 -15.94 4.07
C GLU A 77 -5.82 -15.31 2.68
N ALA A 78 -5.51 -16.12 1.66
CA ALA A 78 -5.68 -15.79 0.24
C ALA A 78 -5.17 -14.38 -0.16
N LEU A 79 -4.02 -13.98 0.38
CA LEU A 79 -3.47 -12.61 0.26
C LEU A 79 -3.22 -12.20 -1.20
N THR A 80 -2.79 -13.13 -2.04
CA THR A 80 -2.51 -12.91 -3.46
C THR A 80 -3.70 -13.20 -4.38
N GLN A 81 -4.82 -13.65 -3.81
CA GLN A 81 -6.01 -14.11 -4.52
C GLN A 81 -7.23 -13.27 -4.11
N THR A 82 -8.06 -13.79 -3.21
CA THR A 82 -9.30 -13.16 -2.74
C THR A 82 -9.07 -11.77 -2.16
N HIS A 83 -7.93 -11.57 -1.48
CA HIS A 83 -7.58 -10.31 -0.82
C HIS A 83 -6.44 -9.55 -1.51
N LEU A 84 -6.25 -9.76 -2.82
CA LEU A 84 -5.19 -9.11 -3.58
C LEU A 84 -5.30 -7.58 -3.53
N GLU A 85 -6.48 -7.02 -3.79
CA GLU A 85 -6.70 -5.57 -3.75
C GLU A 85 -6.39 -4.99 -2.36
N SER A 86 -6.85 -5.68 -1.33
CA SER A 86 -6.67 -5.25 0.06
C SER A 86 -5.20 -5.37 0.52
N THR A 87 -4.48 -6.40 0.05
CA THR A 87 -3.03 -6.50 0.21
C THR A 87 -2.31 -5.40 -0.57
N ALA A 88 -2.77 -5.08 -1.79
CA ALA A 88 -2.20 -4.04 -2.62
C ALA A 88 -2.34 -2.66 -1.99
N LYS A 89 -3.47 -2.34 -1.36
CA LYS A 89 -3.67 -1.10 -0.61
C LYS A 89 -2.63 -0.94 0.52
N ILE A 90 -2.37 -2.00 1.29
CA ILE A 90 -1.37 -1.98 2.37
C ILE A 90 0.05 -1.84 1.80
N VAL A 91 0.38 -2.60 0.76
CA VAL A 91 1.70 -2.54 0.13
C VAL A 91 1.93 -1.17 -0.52
N ALA A 92 0.95 -0.64 -1.23
CA ALA A 92 1.00 0.69 -1.83
C ALA A 92 1.20 1.78 -0.77
N TYR A 93 0.52 1.68 0.38
CA TYR A 93 0.73 2.59 1.51
C TYR A 93 2.18 2.57 2.00
N TYR A 94 2.77 1.38 2.14
CA TYR A 94 4.16 1.27 2.54
C TYR A 94 5.13 1.81 1.49
N LEU A 95 4.91 1.52 0.21
CA LEU A 95 5.68 2.08 -0.88
C LEU A 95 5.58 3.60 -0.90
N ALA A 96 4.39 4.16 -0.66
CA ALA A 96 4.19 5.60 -0.56
C ALA A 96 4.96 6.21 0.62
N MET A 97 5.01 5.54 1.78
CA MET A 97 5.82 5.97 2.93
C MET A 97 7.33 5.89 2.64
N GLU A 98 7.79 4.79 2.04
CA GLU A 98 9.23 4.59 1.77
C GLU A 98 9.76 5.50 0.66
N THR A 99 8.91 5.81 -0.33
CA THR A 99 9.29 6.65 -1.48
C THR A 99 8.98 8.12 -1.27
N ASP A 100 8.57 8.48 -0.05
CA ASP A 100 8.16 9.82 0.34
C ASP A 100 7.10 10.40 -0.62
N ALA A 101 6.27 9.52 -1.20
CA ALA A 101 5.26 9.90 -2.17
C ALA A 101 4.20 10.81 -1.55
N PHE A 102 3.90 10.62 -0.26
CA PHE A 102 3.00 11.50 0.50
C PHE A 102 3.49 12.94 0.58
N SER A 103 4.80 13.16 0.67
CA SER A 103 5.39 14.51 0.67
C SER A 103 5.29 15.21 -0.69
N LYS A 104 5.07 14.44 -1.76
CA LYS A 104 4.79 14.95 -3.11
C LYS A 104 3.31 15.14 -3.38
N VAL A 105 2.42 14.66 -2.50
CA VAL A 105 1.05 15.16 -2.43
C VAL A 105 1.17 16.56 -1.86
N GLU A 106 1.43 17.55 -2.73
CA GLU A 106 1.01 18.91 -2.41
C GLU A 106 -0.49 18.77 -2.13
N VAL A 107 -0.87 18.80 -0.85
CA VAL A 107 -2.25 19.05 -0.45
C VAL A 107 -2.51 20.40 -1.06
N PHE A 108 -3.04 20.37 -2.27
CA PHE A 108 -3.32 21.54 -3.05
C PHE A 108 -4.07 22.45 -2.11
N ASP A 109 -3.51 23.65 -1.91
CA ASP A 109 -4.07 24.75 -1.12
C ASP A 109 -5.45 25.20 -1.67
N SER A 110 -6.10 24.38 -2.49
CA SER A 110 -7.47 24.44 -3.01
C SER A 110 -8.54 24.45 -1.92
N LEU A 111 -8.19 24.25 -0.64
CA LEU A 111 -9.09 24.54 0.48
C LEU A 111 -9.20 26.04 0.79
N LYS A 112 -8.39 26.92 0.17
CA LYS A 112 -8.52 28.38 0.34
C LYS A 112 -9.70 29.00 -0.42
N ASP A 113 -10.32 28.29 -1.35
CA ASP A 113 -11.41 28.81 -2.19
C ASP A 113 -12.78 28.16 -1.91
N TYR A 114 -12.95 27.50 -0.76
CA TYR A 114 -14.27 27.10 -0.30
C TYR A 114 -14.90 28.24 0.52
N PRO A 115 -15.83 29.04 -0.04
CA PRO A 115 -16.61 29.95 0.77
C PRO A 115 -17.47 29.13 1.74
N MET A 116 -17.37 29.44 3.04
CA MET A 116 -18.31 28.97 4.06
C MET A 116 -19.74 29.43 3.74
#